data_AF-A0A8H6ZQH3-F1
#
_entry.id   AF-A0A8H6ZQH3-F1
#
_cell.length_a   1.000
_cell.length_b   1.000
_cell.length_c   1.000
_cell.angle_alpha   90.00
_cell.angle_beta   90.00
_cell.angle_gamma   90.00
#
_symmetry.space_group_name_H-M   'P 1'
#
loop_
_entity.id
_entity.type
_entity.pdbx_description
1 polymer ?
#
loop_
_entity_poly.entity_id
_entity_poly.type
_entity_poly.pdbx_seq_one_letter_code
_entity_poly.pdbx_strand_id
1 'polypeptide(L)'
;MGRASKCHTVEEQRLRRKATSKAYSVAHKPQISERKRRAYQNSRSRKGTPYINKQTAVQSLPTMLIALASQPLPTTQLFLEASQSADNLDESEIAAFNCDPPYVATILPCNEAYIAKMVDVMSGRCARHERDMVVEMESMSSQTVERALIDELGQWEDLATFLQTYEADPCHVAMARNRLWWRARNVKHLFDEALKSRARQSRQ
;
A
#
# COMPACT_ATOMS: atom_id res chain seq x y z
N MET A 1 33.77 -34.88 29.82
CA MET A 1 32.80 -34.83 28.70
C MET A 1 31.43 -35.29 29.19
N GLY A 2 30.58 -34.37 29.64
CA GLY A 2 29.22 -34.67 30.12
C GLY A 2 28.19 -34.46 29.01
N ARG A 3 27.41 -35.50 28.68
CA ARG A 3 26.32 -35.42 27.70
C ARG A 3 25.10 -34.75 28.33
N ALA A 4 24.59 -33.69 27.70
CA ALA A 4 23.41 -32.97 28.15
C ALA A 4 22.17 -33.87 28.21
N SER A 5 21.40 -33.72 29.29
CA SER A 5 20.21 -34.50 29.63
C SER A 5 19.10 -34.43 28.55
N LYS A 6 18.56 -35.60 28.24
CA LYS A 6 17.36 -35.80 27.40
C LYS A 6 16.16 -35.23 28.17
N CYS A 7 15.37 -34.36 27.54
CA CYS A 7 14.14 -33.81 28.14
C CYS A 7 13.23 -34.97 28.57
N HIS A 8 12.72 -34.96 29.79
CA HIS A 8 11.97 -36.09 30.36
C HIS A 8 10.46 -35.94 30.22
N THR A 9 9.96 -34.80 29.74
CA THR A 9 8.54 -34.56 29.48
C THR A 9 8.30 -33.91 28.12
N VAL A 10 7.12 -34.17 27.54
CA VAL A 10 6.69 -33.61 26.24
C VAL A 10 6.57 -32.08 26.30
N GLU A 11 6.13 -31.56 27.44
CA GLU A 11 6.05 -30.12 27.75
C GLU A 11 7.43 -29.46 27.67
N GLU A 12 8.43 -30.05 28.33
CA GLU A 12 9.81 -29.56 28.34
C GLU A 12 10.45 -29.62 26.94
N GLN A 13 10.14 -30.66 26.16
CA GLN A 13 10.59 -30.75 24.77
C GLN A 13 9.95 -29.67 23.88
N ARG A 14 8.66 -29.35 24.08
CA ARG A 14 7.97 -28.25 23.37
C ARG A 14 8.55 -26.89 23.75
N LEU A 15 8.81 -26.66 25.04
CA LEU A 15 9.41 -25.42 25.52
C LEU A 15 10.84 -25.23 24.98
N ARG A 16 11.66 -26.30 24.97
CA ARG A 16 12.99 -26.26 24.33
C ARG A 16 12.90 -25.94 22.85
N ARG A 17 12.00 -26.59 22.09
CA ARG A 17 11.80 -26.29 20.66
C ARG A 17 11.37 -24.84 20.42
N LYS A 18 10.48 -24.30 21.26
CA LYS A 18 10.06 -22.88 21.22
C LYS A 18 11.23 -21.95 21.52
N ALA A 19 12.03 -22.25 22.55
CA ALA A 19 13.19 -21.45 22.94
C ALA A 19 14.29 -21.46 21.87
N THR A 20 14.61 -22.62 21.30
CA THR A 20 15.61 -22.73 20.21
C THR A 20 15.12 -22.06 18.92
N SER A 21 13.83 -22.19 18.59
CA SER A 21 13.23 -21.48 17.45
C SER A 21 13.25 -19.95 17.65
N LYS A 22 12.95 -19.46 18.87
CA LYS A 22 13.04 -18.03 19.20
C LYS A 22 14.47 -17.52 19.12
N ALA A 23 15.44 -18.26 19.67
CA ALA A 23 16.86 -17.91 19.61
C ALA A 23 17.39 -17.88 18.16
N TYR A 24 17.02 -18.86 17.33
CA TYR A 24 17.39 -18.91 15.92
C TYR A 24 16.78 -17.74 15.12
N SER A 25 15.49 -17.46 15.37
CA SER A 25 14.79 -16.32 14.78
C SER A 25 15.48 -15.00 15.09
N VAL A 26 15.88 -14.78 16.35
CA VAL A 26 16.54 -13.54 16.80
C VAL A 26 17.94 -13.39 16.20
N ALA A 27 18.74 -14.46 16.17
CA ALA A 27 20.10 -14.43 15.62
C ALA A 27 20.13 -14.22 14.09
N HIS A 28 19.12 -14.71 13.36
CA HIS A 28 19.06 -14.64 11.90
C HIS A 28 17.96 -13.71 11.37
N LYS A 29 17.42 -12.81 12.20
CA LYS A 29 16.40 -11.80 11.83
C LYS A 29 16.65 -11.14 10.45
N PRO A 30 17.86 -10.62 10.14
CA PRO A 30 18.11 -9.97 8.84
C PRO A 30 18.11 -10.95 7.65
N GLN A 31 18.56 -12.20 7.86
CA GLN A 31 18.54 -13.22 6.80
C GLN A 31 17.13 -13.78 6.56
N ILE A 32 16.32 -13.90 7.61
CA ILE A 32 14.92 -14.34 7.51
C ILE A 32 14.08 -13.28 6.81
N SER A 33 14.31 -11.98 7.07
CA SER A 33 13.63 -10.90 6.36
C SER A 33 14.01 -10.87 4.87
N GLU A 34 15.29 -11.04 4.53
CA GLU A 34 15.73 -11.17 3.13
C GLU A 34 15.14 -12.40 2.44
N ARG A 35 15.09 -13.56 3.12
CA ARG A 35 14.54 -14.79 2.55
C ARG A 35 13.03 -14.67 2.31
N LYS A 36 12.29 -14.00 3.22
CA LYS A 36 10.87 -13.66 3.02
C LYS A 36 10.69 -12.66 1.87
N ARG A 37 11.55 -11.63 1.77
CA ARG A 37 11.54 -10.66 0.68
C ARG A 37 11.81 -11.32 -0.68
N ARG A 38 12.78 -12.23 -0.75
CA ARG A 38 13.06 -13.03 -1.97
C ARG A 38 11.92 -13.98 -2.31
N ALA A 39 11.30 -14.62 -1.32
CA ALA A 39 10.12 -15.46 -1.53
C ALA A 39 8.93 -14.65 -2.06
N TYR A 40 8.72 -13.43 -1.54
CA TYR A 40 7.70 -12.49 -2.02
C TYR A 40 7.97 -12.00 -3.45
N GLN A 41 9.24 -11.70 -3.78
CA GLN A 41 9.65 -11.36 -5.15
C GLN A 41 9.46 -12.55 -6.11
N ASN A 42 9.82 -13.77 -5.69
CA ASN A 42 9.68 -14.96 -6.53
C ASN A 42 8.22 -15.42 -6.71
N SER A 43 7.36 -15.23 -5.71
CA SER A 43 5.93 -15.53 -5.86
C SER A 43 5.22 -14.54 -6.77
N ARG A 44 5.62 -13.26 -6.76
CA ARG A 44 5.19 -12.26 -7.74
C ARG A 44 5.75 -12.51 -9.15
N SER A 45 6.97 -13.04 -9.29
CA SER A 45 7.55 -13.36 -10.60
C SER A 45 6.88 -14.55 -11.31
N ARG A 46 6.25 -15.48 -10.57
CA ARG A 46 5.68 -16.72 -11.14
C ARG A 46 4.20 -16.65 -11.46
N LYS A 47 3.45 -15.74 -10.83
CA LYS A 47 2.11 -15.38 -11.30
C LYS A 47 2.33 -14.36 -12.40
N GLY A 48 2.21 -14.80 -13.65
CA GLY A 48 2.20 -13.88 -14.79
C GLY A 48 1.29 -12.71 -14.43
N THR A 49 1.87 -11.51 -14.36
CA THR A 49 1.11 -10.28 -14.21
C THR A 49 -0.03 -10.35 -15.22
N PRO A 50 -1.29 -10.02 -14.86
CA PRO A 50 -2.30 -9.77 -15.87
C PRO A 50 -1.65 -8.86 -16.91
N TYR A 51 -1.80 -9.21 -18.18
CA TYR A 51 -1.03 -8.70 -19.31
C TYR A 51 -1.27 -7.20 -19.48
N ILE A 52 -0.76 -6.37 -18.57
CA ILE A 52 -0.54 -4.95 -18.76
C ILE A 52 0.60 -4.94 -19.75
N ASN A 53 0.22 -4.77 -21.02
CA ASN A 53 1.18 -4.59 -22.07
C ASN A 53 1.99 -3.33 -21.68
N LYS A 54 3.23 -3.55 -21.23
CA LYS A 54 4.12 -2.49 -20.75
C LYS A 54 4.29 -1.37 -21.79
N GLN A 55 4.05 -1.70 -23.06
CA GLN A 55 4.07 -0.74 -24.16
C GLN A 55 2.83 0.18 -24.19
N THR A 56 1.63 -0.28 -23.80
CA THR A 56 0.40 0.53 -23.83
C THR A 56 0.14 1.29 -22.53
N ALA A 57 0.58 0.78 -21.37
CA ALA A 57 0.38 1.46 -20.08
C ALA A 57 1.08 2.83 -20.01
N VAL A 58 2.20 2.98 -20.72
CA VAL A 58 2.91 4.27 -20.84
C VAL A 58 2.38 5.11 -22.01
N GLN A 59 1.46 4.58 -22.82
CA GLN A 59 0.84 5.33 -23.92
C GLN A 59 -0.48 5.97 -23.49
N SER A 60 -1.30 5.30 -22.68
CA SER A 60 -2.58 5.85 -22.22
C SER A 60 -3.10 5.17 -20.96
N LEU A 61 -3.64 5.97 -20.03
CA LEU A 61 -4.37 5.48 -18.86
C LEU A 61 -5.86 5.26 -19.16
N PRO A 62 -6.55 4.33 -18.46
CA PRO A 62 -8.00 4.16 -18.58
C PRO A 62 -8.77 5.44 -18.26
N THR A 63 -9.80 5.79 -19.04
CA THR A 63 -10.58 7.03 -18.85
C THR A 63 -11.23 7.12 -17.47
N MET A 64 -11.74 6.00 -16.95
CA MET A 64 -12.33 5.95 -15.60
C MET A 64 -11.30 6.30 -14.53
N LEU A 65 -10.06 5.84 -14.66
CA LEU A 65 -8.97 6.16 -13.75
C LEU A 65 -8.65 7.65 -13.81
N ILE A 66 -8.53 8.22 -15.01
CA ILE A 66 -8.25 9.66 -15.19
C ILE A 66 -9.37 10.50 -14.55
N ALA A 67 -10.63 10.15 -14.78
CA ALA A 67 -11.78 10.84 -14.21
C ALA A 67 -11.77 10.79 -12.68
N LEU A 68 -11.49 9.61 -12.11
CA LEU A 68 -11.39 9.42 -10.67
C LEU A 68 -10.24 10.23 -10.07
N ALA A 69 -9.04 10.16 -10.66
CA ALA A 69 -7.86 10.89 -10.22
C ALA A 69 -8.01 12.42 -10.31
N SER A 70 -8.88 12.91 -11.19
CA SER A 70 -9.09 14.34 -11.42
C SER A 70 -10.17 14.96 -10.53
N GLN A 71 -10.78 14.18 -9.62
CA GLN A 71 -11.68 14.74 -8.62
C GLN A 71 -10.93 15.71 -7.69
N PRO A 72 -11.56 16.83 -7.28
CA PRO A 72 -10.95 17.80 -6.40
C PRO A 72 -10.68 17.21 -5.02
N LEU A 73 -9.61 17.67 -4.37
CA LEU A 73 -9.34 17.32 -2.98
C LEU A 73 -10.42 17.96 -2.06
N PRO A 74 -10.73 17.33 -0.91
CA PRO A 74 -11.58 17.95 0.10
C PRO A 74 -11.00 19.30 0.57
N THR A 75 -11.88 20.19 1.01
CA THR A 75 -11.52 21.51 1.55
C THR A 75 -11.98 21.69 2.99
N THR A 76 -12.37 20.60 3.64
CA THR A 76 -12.84 20.62 5.03
C THR A 76 -11.69 20.93 5.99
N GLN A 77 -12.02 21.54 7.13
CA GLN A 77 -11.03 21.89 8.14
C GLN A 77 -10.22 20.68 8.61
N LEU A 78 -10.89 19.54 8.85
CA LEU A 78 -10.24 18.30 9.26
C LEU A 78 -9.27 17.77 8.19
N PHE A 79 -9.66 17.82 6.91
CA PHE A 79 -8.75 17.48 5.83
C PHE A 79 -7.53 18.40 5.83
N LEU A 80 -7.71 19.71 5.99
CA LEU A 80 -6.62 20.67 5.96
C LEU A 80 -5.63 20.43 7.10
N GLU A 81 -6.13 20.24 8.33
CA GLU A 81 -5.33 19.91 9.52
C GLU A 81 -4.56 18.61 9.32
N ALA A 82 -5.24 17.55 8.88
CA ALA A 82 -4.62 16.28 8.50
C ALA A 82 -3.65 16.43 7.34
N SER A 83 -3.85 17.34 6.40
CA SER A 83 -2.94 17.50 5.27
C SER A 83 -1.66 18.27 5.63
N GLN A 84 -1.59 18.91 6.79
CA GLN A 84 -0.46 19.75 7.18
C GLN A 84 0.58 19.00 8.01
N SER A 85 0.15 18.29 9.06
CA SER A 85 1.05 17.56 9.94
C SER A 85 0.37 16.33 10.55
N ALA A 86 1.14 15.26 10.76
CA ALA A 86 0.69 14.07 11.49
C ALA A 86 0.50 14.34 12.99
N ASP A 87 1.06 15.43 13.51
CA ASP A 87 0.95 15.80 14.93
C ASP A 87 -0.35 16.54 15.25
N ASN A 88 -1.09 16.98 14.24
CA ASN A 88 -2.32 17.77 14.43
C ASN A 88 -3.50 16.91 14.90
N LEU A 89 -3.53 15.63 14.55
CA LEU A 89 -4.64 14.71 14.79
C LEU A 89 -4.11 13.33 15.17
N ASP A 90 -4.88 12.60 15.99
CA ASP A 90 -4.57 11.19 16.25
C ASP A 90 -5.02 10.33 15.05
N GLU A 91 -4.03 9.74 14.37
CA GLU A 91 -4.23 8.88 13.19
C GLU A 91 -4.00 7.39 13.49
N SER A 92 -3.96 7.00 14.76
CA SER A 92 -3.69 5.62 15.18
C SER A 92 -4.70 4.61 14.60
N GLU A 93 -5.98 4.99 14.58
CA GLU A 93 -7.08 4.17 14.03
C GLU A 93 -7.03 4.04 12.50
N ILE A 94 -6.37 4.99 11.81
CA ILE A 94 -6.28 5.02 10.34
C ILE A 94 -5.29 3.98 9.82
N ALA A 95 -4.32 3.56 10.64
CA ALA A 95 -3.27 2.66 10.21
C ALA A 95 -3.80 1.33 9.62
N ALA A 96 -4.95 0.85 10.10
CA ALA A 96 -5.62 -0.35 9.60
C ALA A 96 -6.08 -0.22 8.13
N PHE A 97 -6.34 1.00 7.66
CA PHE A 97 -6.87 1.29 6.33
C PHE A 97 -5.79 1.64 5.29
N ASN A 98 -4.52 1.62 5.69
CA ASN A 98 -3.39 1.84 4.77
C ASN A 98 -3.20 0.69 3.78
N CYS A 99 -3.69 -0.51 4.12
CA CYS A 99 -3.65 -1.69 3.27
C CYS A 99 -4.88 -1.76 2.36
N ASP A 100 -4.79 -2.57 1.31
CA ASP A 100 -5.99 -2.90 0.54
C ASP A 100 -6.93 -3.81 1.36
N PRO A 101 -8.26 -3.70 1.16
CA PRO A 101 -9.23 -4.58 1.81
C PRO A 101 -8.96 -6.08 1.46
N PRO A 102 -9.50 -7.03 2.23
CA PRO A 102 -10.48 -6.86 3.31
C PRO A 102 -9.88 -6.33 4.62
N TYR A 103 -10.58 -5.40 5.26
CA TYR A 103 -10.19 -4.88 6.57
C TYR A 103 -10.59 -5.84 7.69
N VAL A 104 -9.75 -5.94 8.71
CA VAL A 104 -10.10 -6.67 9.93
C VAL A 104 -11.31 -5.98 10.55
N ALA A 105 -12.33 -6.76 10.96
CA ALA A 105 -13.53 -6.23 11.58
C ALA A 105 -13.19 -5.51 12.89
N THR A 106 -13.00 -4.20 12.82
CA THR A 106 -12.99 -3.29 13.97
C THR A 106 -14.40 -2.79 14.18
N ILE A 107 -14.84 -2.75 15.45
CA ILE A 107 -16.13 -2.16 15.81
C ILE A 107 -15.97 -0.65 15.66
N LEU A 108 -16.28 -0.12 14.48
CA LEU A 108 -16.25 1.30 14.21
C LEU A 108 -17.67 1.87 14.31
N PRO A 109 -17.83 3.09 14.85
CA PRO A 109 -19.13 3.74 14.83
C PRO A 109 -19.55 4.00 13.37
N CYS A 110 -20.52 3.23 12.88
CA CYS A 110 -21.04 3.33 11.52
C CYS A 110 -22.06 4.47 11.37
N ASN A 111 -21.75 5.67 11.87
CA ASN A 111 -22.54 6.86 11.59
C ASN A 111 -21.92 7.65 10.42
N GLU A 112 -22.74 8.25 9.58
CA GLU A 112 -22.29 8.94 8.36
C GLU A 112 -21.32 10.09 8.65
N ALA A 113 -21.55 10.82 9.74
CA ALA A 113 -20.70 11.93 10.17
C ALA A 113 -19.28 11.47 10.54
N TYR A 114 -19.14 10.31 11.19
CA TYR A 114 -17.86 9.70 11.55
C TYR A 114 -17.15 9.21 10.29
N ILE A 115 -17.87 8.52 9.39
CA ILE A 115 -17.31 8.06 8.12
C ILE A 115 -16.75 9.24 7.33
N ALA A 116 -17.51 10.34 7.21
CA ALA A 116 -17.05 11.55 6.51
C ALA A 116 -15.77 12.13 7.13
N LYS A 117 -15.74 12.27 8.46
CA LYS A 117 -14.53 12.75 9.18
C LYS A 117 -13.34 11.82 8.97
N MET A 118 -13.56 10.52 9.02
CA MET A 118 -12.48 9.53 8.84
C MET A 118 -11.93 9.55 7.41
N VAL A 119 -12.80 9.68 6.41
CA VAL A 119 -12.40 9.89 5.01
C VAL A 119 -11.59 11.18 4.84
N ASP A 120 -11.98 12.27 5.52
CA ASP A 120 -11.25 13.54 5.48
C ASP A 120 -9.84 13.40 6.07
N VAL A 121 -9.70 12.80 7.24
CA VAL A 121 -8.39 12.61 7.89
C VAL A 121 -7.50 11.66 7.06
N MET A 122 -8.07 10.56 6.55
CA MET A 122 -7.37 9.66 5.62
C MET A 122 -6.90 10.40 4.37
N SER A 123 -7.77 11.23 3.79
CA SER A 123 -7.43 12.01 2.60
C SER A 123 -6.34 13.04 2.89
N GLY A 124 -6.36 13.71 4.04
CA GLY A 124 -5.31 14.63 4.42
C GLY A 124 -3.97 13.93 4.58
N ARG A 125 -3.94 12.78 5.27
CA ARG A 125 -2.75 11.94 5.38
C ARG A 125 -2.21 11.50 4.01
N CYS A 126 -3.08 11.02 3.12
CA CYS A 126 -2.68 10.64 1.77
C CYS A 126 -2.16 11.84 0.97
N ALA A 127 -2.73 13.03 1.13
CA ALA A 127 -2.22 14.25 0.50
C ALA A 127 -0.81 14.61 0.98
N ARG A 128 -0.46 14.37 2.25
CA ARG A 128 0.92 14.51 2.73
C ARG A 128 1.86 13.55 2.01
N HIS A 129 1.50 12.27 1.99
CA HIS A 129 2.29 11.24 1.31
C HIS A 129 2.42 11.48 -0.21
N GLU A 130 1.39 12.04 -0.86
CA GLU A 130 1.44 12.43 -2.27
C GLU A 130 2.51 13.51 -2.50
N ARG A 131 2.61 14.52 -1.64
CA ARG A 131 3.66 15.56 -1.74
C ARG A 131 5.06 14.97 -1.58
N ASP A 132 5.25 14.09 -0.59
CA ASP A 132 6.52 13.41 -0.37
C ASP A 132 6.91 12.56 -1.59
N MET A 133 5.95 11.80 -2.13
CA MET A 133 6.14 10.98 -3.32
C MET A 133 6.52 11.83 -4.54
N VAL A 134 5.89 12.97 -4.75
CA VAL A 134 6.21 13.89 -5.87
C VAL A 134 7.66 14.35 -5.80
N VAL A 135 8.12 14.74 -4.61
CA VAL A 135 9.53 15.13 -4.38
C VAL A 135 10.47 13.96 -4.64
N GLU A 136 10.14 12.76 -4.16
CA GLU A 136 10.95 11.56 -4.40
C GLU A 136 11.04 11.21 -5.89
N MET A 137 9.93 11.28 -6.62
CA MET A 137 9.86 10.94 -8.05
C MET A 137 10.77 11.81 -8.92
N GLU A 138 10.99 13.08 -8.57
CA GLU A 138 11.89 13.97 -9.31
C GLU A 138 13.36 13.46 -9.29
N SER A 139 13.73 12.69 -8.27
CA SER A 139 15.05 12.09 -8.12
C SER A 139 15.17 10.68 -8.71
N MET A 140 14.04 10.07 -9.10
CA MET A 140 14.01 8.68 -9.56
C MET A 140 14.45 8.54 -11.01
N SER A 141 15.06 7.40 -11.33
CA SER A 141 15.33 7.05 -12.72
C SER A 141 14.03 6.78 -13.48
N SER A 142 14.00 7.11 -14.77
CA SER A 142 12.86 6.84 -15.65
C SER A 142 12.41 5.37 -15.60
N GLN A 143 13.34 4.42 -15.55
CA GLN A 143 13.01 2.99 -15.43
C GLN A 143 12.34 2.65 -14.10
N THR A 144 12.71 3.34 -13.02
CA THR A 144 12.09 3.13 -11.70
C THR A 144 10.67 3.67 -11.69
N VAL A 145 10.45 4.85 -12.28
CA VAL A 145 9.11 5.45 -12.43
C VAL A 145 8.20 4.57 -13.28
N GLU A 146 8.67 4.08 -14.42
CA GLU A 146 7.87 3.19 -15.28
C GLU A 146 7.50 1.87 -14.58
N ARG A 147 8.42 1.29 -13.79
CA ARG A 147 8.10 0.09 -13.00
C ARG A 147 7.07 0.37 -11.93
N ALA A 148 7.23 1.48 -11.19
CA ALA A 148 6.27 1.89 -10.18
C ALA A 148 4.89 2.15 -10.79
N LEU A 149 4.82 2.78 -11.97
CA LEU A 149 3.58 2.98 -12.72
C LEU A 149 2.87 1.67 -13.03
N ILE A 150 3.59 0.68 -13.58
CA ILE A 150 3.00 -0.63 -13.93
C ILE A 150 2.50 -1.34 -12.66
N ASP A 151 3.30 -1.32 -11.60
CA ASP A 151 2.96 -1.99 -10.34
C ASP A 151 1.76 -1.34 -9.64
N GLU A 152 1.63 -0.01 -9.67
CA GLU A 152 0.49 0.72 -9.11
C GLU A 152 -0.75 0.60 -9.97
N LEU A 153 -0.63 0.62 -11.30
CA LEU A 153 -1.75 0.41 -12.21
C LEU A 153 -2.38 -0.96 -12.00
N GLY A 154 -1.56 -2.02 -11.92
CA GLY A 154 -2.08 -3.37 -11.66
C GLY A 154 -2.79 -3.47 -10.30
N GLN A 155 -2.23 -2.85 -9.26
CA GLN A 155 -2.90 -2.83 -7.95
C GLN A 155 -4.20 -2.02 -7.95
N TRP A 156 -4.27 -0.95 -8.73
CA TRP A 156 -5.50 -0.18 -8.90
C TRP A 156 -6.57 -1.00 -9.63
N GLU A 157 -6.22 -1.71 -10.70
CA GLU A 157 -7.14 -2.59 -11.45
C GLU A 157 -7.66 -3.75 -10.58
N ASP A 158 -6.76 -4.40 -9.83
CA ASP A 158 -7.10 -5.46 -8.89
C ASP A 158 -8.09 -4.95 -7.82
N LEU A 159 -7.81 -3.78 -7.23
CA LEU A 159 -8.68 -3.18 -6.23
C LEU A 159 -10.03 -2.72 -6.81
N ALA A 160 -10.03 -2.12 -8.01
CA ALA A 160 -11.25 -1.69 -8.69
C ALA A 160 -12.16 -2.88 -8.98
N THR A 161 -11.59 -4.00 -9.41
CA THR A 161 -12.31 -5.25 -9.68
C THR A 161 -12.85 -5.84 -8.38
N PHE A 162 -12.00 -5.94 -7.35
CA PHE A 162 -12.40 -6.45 -6.04
C PHE A 162 -13.57 -5.66 -5.43
N LEU A 163 -13.57 -4.33 -5.57
CA LEU A 163 -14.62 -3.47 -5.03
C LEU A 163 -15.98 -3.62 -5.70
N GLN A 164 -16.08 -4.27 -6.87
CA GLN A 164 -17.37 -4.58 -7.50
C GLN A 164 -18.15 -5.65 -6.74
N THR A 165 -17.45 -6.54 -6.04
CA THR A 165 -18.04 -7.66 -5.27
C THR A 165 -17.79 -7.52 -3.77
N TYR A 166 -17.28 -6.37 -3.32
CA TYR A 166 -16.92 -6.17 -1.93
C TYR A 166 -18.14 -5.82 -1.08
N GLU A 167 -18.64 -6.82 -0.36
CA GLU A 167 -19.71 -6.68 0.61
C GLU A 167 -19.13 -6.55 2.02
N ALA A 168 -19.17 -5.34 2.57
CA ALA A 168 -18.67 -5.02 3.91
C ALA A 168 -19.49 -3.89 4.54
N ASP A 169 -19.15 -3.55 5.78
CA ASP A 169 -19.73 -2.39 6.47
C ASP A 169 -19.56 -1.09 5.64
N PRO A 170 -20.54 -0.17 5.66
CA PRO A 170 -20.45 1.11 4.93
C PRO A 170 -19.17 1.89 5.20
N CYS A 171 -18.64 1.85 6.43
CA CYS A 171 -17.37 2.46 6.77
C CYS A 171 -16.21 1.84 5.97
N HIS A 172 -16.13 0.51 5.95
CA HIS A 172 -15.10 -0.21 5.19
C HIS A 172 -15.18 0.04 3.69
N VAL A 173 -16.40 0.09 3.14
CA VAL A 173 -16.61 0.41 1.72
C VAL A 173 -16.14 1.84 1.42
N ALA A 174 -16.45 2.80 2.29
CA ALA A 174 -15.99 4.18 2.14
C ALA A 174 -14.46 4.30 2.18
N MET A 175 -13.79 3.63 3.13
CA MET A 175 -12.32 3.62 3.22
C MET A 175 -11.67 2.95 2.01
N ALA A 176 -12.23 1.84 1.53
CA ALA A 176 -11.71 1.17 0.35
C ALA A 176 -11.89 2.00 -0.93
N ARG A 177 -13.01 2.73 -1.06
CA ARG A 177 -13.22 3.69 -2.16
C ARG A 177 -12.26 4.87 -2.08
N ASN A 178 -12.03 5.41 -0.89
CA ASN A 178 -11.03 6.45 -0.68
C ASN A 178 -9.63 5.97 -1.09
N ARG A 179 -9.26 4.74 -0.70
CA ARG A 179 -8.00 4.09 -1.12
C ARG A 179 -7.89 3.94 -2.64
N LEU A 180 -8.96 3.48 -3.30
CA LEU A 180 -9.01 3.36 -4.76
C LEU A 180 -8.80 4.71 -5.45
N TRP A 181 -9.45 5.77 -4.94
CA TRP A 181 -9.30 7.13 -5.44
C TRP A 181 -7.85 7.63 -5.31
N TRP A 182 -7.21 7.44 -4.16
CA TRP A 182 -5.80 7.82 -3.96
C TRP A 182 -4.83 7.02 -4.82
N ARG A 183 -5.06 5.72 -5.03
CA ARG A 183 -4.27 4.92 -5.99
C ARG A 183 -4.40 5.48 -7.41
N ALA A 184 -5.60 5.89 -7.83
CA ALA A 184 -5.79 6.51 -9.15
C ALA A 184 -4.95 7.79 -9.30
N ARG A 185 -4.89 8.61 -8.26
CA ARG A 185 -4.04 9.82 -8.23
C ARG A 185 -2.55 9.49 -8.33
N ASN A 186 -2.08 8.50 -7.57
CA ASN A 186 -0.68 8.05 -7.64
C ASN A 186 -0.32 7.54 -9.03
N VAL A 187 -1.18 6.72 -9.64
CA VAL A 187 -0.99 6.24 -11.02
C VAL A 187 -0.90 7.41 -12.00
N LYS A 188 -1.77 8.42 -11.86
CA LYS A 188 -1.73 9.62 -12.70
C LYS A 188 -0.40 10.37 -12.55
N HIS A 189 0.08 10.59 -11.32
CA HIS A 189 1.35 11.25 -11.08
C HIS A 189 2.54 10.50 -11.67
N LEU A 190 2.59 9.17 -11.48
CA LEU A 190 3.62 8.31 -12.07
C LEU A 190 3.59 8.33 -13.60
N PHE A 191 2.39 8.35 -14.19
CA PHE A 191 2.22 8.45 -15.63
C PHE A 191 2.72 9.79 -16.18
N ASP A 192 2.34 10.91 -15.55
CA ASP A 192 2.80 12.24 -15.94
C ASP A 192 4.33 12.36 -15.86
N GLU A 193 4.96 11.80 -14.81
CA GLU A 193 6.42 11.82 -14.67
C GLU A 193 7.13 10.89 -15.67
N ALA A 194 6.54 9.74 -15.99
CA ALA A 194 7.05 8.86 -17.05
C ALA A 194 7.04 9.56 -18.42
N LEU A 195 5.97 10.31 -18.73
CA LEU A 195 5.87 11.10 -19.96
C LEU A 195 6.92 12.21 -20.02
N LYS A 196 7.10 12.96 -18.93
CA LYS A 196 8.14 14.00 -18.83
C LYS A 196 9.54 13.41 -19.02
N SER A 197 9.82 12.27 -18.39
CA SER A 197 11.11 11.59 -18.48
C SER A 197 11.44 11.16 -19.91
N ARG A 198 10.46 10.63 -20.66
CA ARG A 198 10.61 10.28 -22.08
C ARG A 198 10.88 11.52 -22.95
N ALA A 199 10.17 12.62 -22.70
CA ALA A 199 10.37 13.86 -23.44
C ALA A 199 11.76 14.49 -23.20
N ARG A 200 12.38 14.27 -22.03
CA ARG A 200 13.76 14.69 -21.75
C ARG A 200 14.77 13.85 -22.55
N GLN A 201 14.54 12.55 -22.69
CA GLN A 201 15.43 11.63 -23.41
C GLN A 201 15.41 11.86 -24.92
N SER A 202 14.27 12.25 -25.52
CA SER A 202 14.18 12.52 -26.96
C SER A 202 14.87 13.81 -27.42
N ARG A 203 15.40 14.62 -26.50
CA ARG A 203 16.09 15.89 -26.78
C ARG A 203 17.63 15.80 -26.68
N GLN A 204 18.15 14.65 -26.25
CA GLN A 204 19.58 14.34 -26.20
C GLN A 204 19.98 13.54 -27.45
#